data_AF-A0AAV8YPH4-F1
#
_entry.id   AF-A0AAV8YPH4-F1
#
_cell.length_a   1.000
_cell.length_b   1.000
_cell.length_c   1.000
_cell.angle_alpha   90.00
_cell.angle_beta   90.00
_cell.angle_gamma   90.00
#
_symmetry.space_group_name_H-M   'P 1'
#
loop_
_entity.id
_entity.type
_entity.pdbx_description
1 polymer ?
#
loop_
_entity_poly.entity_id
_entity_poly.type
_entity_poly.pdbx_seq_one_letter_code
_entity_poly.pdbx_strand_id
1 'polypeptide(L)'
;MTANLSEQRTAVKFCFLLEISGLSWSPVQRILTEDLGMKRVAAKFVPRALTDNQKECRVETCRALKQQLETDPDFLSKVITGDESWCYGYET
;
A
#
# COMPACT_ATOMS: atom_id res chain seq x y z
N MET A 1 -9.87 -1.05 -20.12
CA MET A 1 -9.53 0.38 -19.96
C MET A 1 -10.09 0.87 -18.65
N THR A 2 -9.24 0.93 -17.62
CA THR A 2 -9.26 1.83 -16.44
C THR A 2 -8.13 1.34 -15.53
N ALA A 3 -6.90 1.80 -15.81
CA ALA A 3 -5.86 1.75 -14.80
C ALA A 3 -6.36 2.64 -13.65
N ASN A 4 -6.48 2.07 -12.45
CA ASN A 4 -6.89 2.82 -11.27
C ASN A 4 -5.86 3.94 -11.03
N LEU A 5 -6.31 5.20 -11.15
CA LEU A 5 -5.51 6.41 -10.96
C LEU A 5 -5.14 6.67 -9.48
N SER A 6 -5.52 5.80 -8.54
CA SER A 6 -5.39 6.09 -7.11
C SER A 6 -4.04 5.72 -6.47
N GLU A 7 -3.03 5.26 -7.22
CA GLU A 7 -1.73 4.97 -6.59
C GLU A 7 -0.51 5.26 -7.48
N GLN A 8 -0.53 6.36 -8.23
CA GLN A 8 0.73 7.04 -8.56
C GLN A 8 1.18 7.83 -7.33
N ARG A 9 1.89 7.17 -6.40
CA ARG A 9 2.53 7.90 -5.30
C ARG A 9 3.74 8.64 -5.86
N THR A 10 3.53 9.88 -6.27
CA THR A 10 4.64 10.79 -6.59
C THR A 10 5.32 11.16 -5.28
N ALA A 11 6.37 10.43 -4.93
CA ALA A 11 7.23 10.76 -3.79
C ALA A 11 8.22 11.84 -4.23
N VAL A 12 8.25 12.96 -3.51
CA VAL A 12 9.22 14.04 -3.74
C VAL A 12 10.19 14.08 -2.58
N LYS A 13 11.49 14.07 -2.89
CA LYS A 13 12.53 14.11 -1.86
C LYS A 13 12.69 15.55 -1.36
N PHE A 14 12.33 15.78 -0.10
CA PHE A 14 12.38 17.10 0.52
C PHE A 14 13.78 17.76 0.44
N CYS A 15 14.86 17.01 0.72
CA CYS A 15 16.22 17.57 0.65
C CYS A 15 16.62 17.99 -0.77
N PHE A 16 16.15 17.27 -1.79
CA PHE A 16 16.39 17.65 -3.17
C PHE A 16 15.70 18.98 -3.51
N LEU A 17 14.49 19.20 -2.98
CA LEU A 17 13.79 20.48 -3.16
C LEU A 17 14.53 21.65 -2.52
N LEU A 18 15.14 21.47 -1.34
CA LEU A 18 15.98 22.51 -0.72
C LEU A 18 17.16 22.86 -1.63
N GLU A 19 17.83 21.86 -2.18
CA GLU A 19 19.01 22.02 -3.02
C GLU A 19 18.70 22.74 -4.34
N ILE A 20 17.64 22.33 -5.05
CA ILE A 20 17.29 22.94 -6.35
C ILE A 20 16.65 24.33 -6.22
N SER A 21 15.95 24.60 -5.12
CA SER A 21 15.24 25.88 -4.95
C SER A 21 16.11 26.95 -4.31
N GLY A 22 17.20 26.57 -3.63
CA GLY A 22 18.02 27.49 -2.83
C GLY A 22 17.28 28.11 -1.65
N LEU A 23 16.07 27.62 -1.34
CA LEU A 23 15.25 28.11 -0.24
C LEU A 23 15.63 27.42 1.08
N SER A 24 15.41 28.14 2.18
CA SER A 24 15.49 27.54 3.50
C SER A 24 14.35 26.55 3.74
N TRP A 25 14.45 25.79 4.82
CA TRP A 25 13.53 24.71 5.14
C TRP A 25 12.06 25.16 5.26
N SER A 26 11.80 26.28 5.94
CA SER A 26 10.43 26.70 6.28
C SER A 26 9.58 27.07 5.06
N PRO A 27 10.08 27.87 4.08
CA PRO A 27 9.34 28.12 2.85
C PRO A 27 9.01 26.85 2.06
N VAL A 28 9.97 25.92 1.92
CA VAL A 28 9.75 24.66 1.20
C VAL A 28 8.71 23.82 1.91
N GLN A 29 8.76 23.73 3.24
CA GLN A 29 7.72 23.04 4.01
C GLN A 29 6.35 23.66 3.78
N ARG A 30 6.23 25.00 3.92
CA ARG A 30 4.95 25.70 3.76
C ARG A 30 4.35 25.47 2.37
N ILE A 31 5.15 25.64 1.31
CA ILE A 31 4.70 25.43 -0.06
C ILE A 31 4.20 23.98 -0.23
N LEU A 32 4.96 22.99 0.26
CA LEU A 32 4.56 21.60 0.13
C LEU A 32 3.26 21.30 0.90
N THR A 33 3.10 21.79 2.13
CA THR A 33 1.97 21.40 2.97
C THR A 33 0.72 22.27 2.81
N GLU A 34 0.89 23.58 2.66
CA GLU A 34 -0.22 24.56 2.61
C GLU A 34 -0.62 24.87 1.17
N ASP A 35 0.34 25.25 0.32
CA ASP A 35 0.04 25.68 -1.05
C ASP A 35 -0.28 24.49 -1.97
N LEU A 36 0.46 23.39 -1.83
CA LEU A 36 0.32 22.16 -2.63
C LEU A 36 -0.48 21.05 -1.94
N GLY A 37 -0.80 21.20 -0.66
CA GLY A 37 -1.59 20.20 0.10
C GLY A 37 -0.92 18.84 0.27
N MET A 38 0.40 18.75 0.09
CA MET A 38 1.16 17.50 0.20
C MET A 38 1.29 17.08 1.67
N LYS A 39 1.24 15.77 1.89
CA LYS A 39 1.40 15.18 3.22
C LYS A 39 2.65 14.32 3.26
N ARG A 40 3.37 14.36 4.38
CA ARG A 40 4.45 13.39 4.64
C ARG A 40 3.81 12.04 4.96
N VAL A 41 3.94 11.09 4.04
CA VAL A 41 3.42 9.73 4.22
C VAL A 41 4.60 8.78 4.39
N ALA A 42 4.61 8.01 5.48
CA ALA A 42 5.58 6.95 5.66
C ALA A 42 5.37 5.87 4.58
N ALA A 43 6.46 5.37 4.01
CA ALA A 43 6.38 4.22 3.12
C ALA A 43 5.77 3.03 3.87
N LYS A 44 4.84 2.32 3.24
CA LYS A 44 4.30 1.07 3.77
C LYS A 44 5.22 -0.07 3.33
N PHE A 45 5.62 -0.94 4.24
CA PHE A 45 6.34 -2.15 3.89
C PHE A 45 5.42 -3.09 3.13
N VAL A 46 5.84 -3.53 1.94
CA VAL A 46 5.12 -4.51 1.13
C VAL A 46 5.98 -5.78 1.11
N PRO A 47 5.49 -6.93 1.61
CA PRO A 47 6.29 -8.15 1.73
C PRO A 47 6.92 -8.62 0.41
N ARG A 48 6.28 -8.34 -0.72
CA ARG A 48 6.78 -8.71 -2.05
C ARG A 48 6.27 -7.76 -3.14
N ALA A 49 7.16 -7.36 -4.04
CA ALA A 49 6.77 -6.74 -5.30
C ALA A 49 6.17 -7.79 -6.24
N LEU A 50 4.89 -7.64 -6.58
CA LEU A 50 4.17 -8.58 -7.44
C LEU A 50 4.36 -8.23 -8.92
N THR A 51 4.49 -9.25 -9.77
CA THR A 51 4.40 -9.10 -11.22
C THR A 51 2.98 -8.77 -11.65
N ASP A 52 2.79 -8.24 -12.85
CA ASP A 52 1.44 -7.90 -13.32
C ASP A 52 0.52 -9.13 -13.44
N ASN A 53 1.06 -10.27 -13.90
CA ASN A 53 0.32 -11.54 -13.91
C ASN A 53 -0.09 -11.99 -12.49
N GLN A 54 0.77 -11.80 -11.48
CA GLN A 54 0.43 -12.12 -10.09
C GLN A 54 -0.66 -11.21 -9.54
N LYS A 55 -0.65 -9.91 -9.91
CA LYS A 55 -1.73 -8.98 -9.55
C LYS A 55 -3.04 -9.40 -10.18
N GLU A 56 -3.04 -9.67 -11.48
CA GLU A 56 -4.25 -10.09 -12.21
C GLU A 56 -4.83 -11.38 -11.62
N CYS A 57 -4.00 -12.41 -11.44
CA CYS A 57 -4.40 -13.68 -10.83
C CYS A 57 -5.01 -13.48 -9.42
N ARG A 58 -4.43 -12.62 -8.59
CA ARG A 58 -4.99 -12.29 -7.27
C ARG A 58 -6.35 -11.62 -7.38
N VAL A 59 -6.53 -10.67 -8.30
CA VAL A 59 -7.81 -9.99 -8.47
C VAL A 59 -8.88 -10.98 -8.96
N GLU A 60 -8.57 -11.83 -9.94
CA GLU A 60 -9.53 -12.84 -10.42
C GLU A 60 -9.92 -13.82 -9.32
N THR A 61 -8.95 -14.30 -8.53
CA THR A 61 -9.22 -15.18 -7.38
C THR A 61 -10.14 -14.50 -6.38
N CYS A 62 -9.91 -13.22 -6.05
CA CYS A 62 -10.77 -12.48 -5.13
C CYS A 62 -12.18 -12.28 -5.67
N ARG A 63 -12.35 -12.04 -6.98
CA ARG A 63 -13.68 -11.93 -7.61
C ARG A 63 -14.44 -13.25 -7.53
N ALA A 64 -13.79 -14.37 -7.82
CA ALA A 64 -14.40 -15.69 -7.70
C ALA A 64 -14.83 -15.99 -6.26
N LEU A 65 -13.97 -15.72 -5.27
CA LEU A 65 -14.30 -15.90 -3.85
C LEU A 65 -15.47 -15.00 -3.41
N LYS A 66 -15.54 -13.76 -3.90
CA LYS A 66 -16.66 -12.85 -3.64
C LYS A 66 -17.97 -13.40 -4.19
N GLN A 67 -17.96 -13.91 -5.43
CA GLN A 67 -19.15 -14.50 -6.04
C GLN A 67 -19.62 -15.74 -5.26
N GLN A 68 -18.69 -16.56 -4.76
CA GLN A 68 -19.02 -17.70 -3.91
C GLN A 68 -19.70 -17.25 -2.62
N LEU A 69 -19.19 -16.21 -1.96
CA LEU A 69 -19.78 -15.65 -0.75
C LEU A 69 -21.17 -15.04 -0.99
N GLU A 70 -21.39 -14.43 -2.15
CA GLU A 70 -22.71 -13.90 -2.53
C GLU A 70 -23.72 -15.02 -2.80
N THR A 71 -23.26 -16.18 -3.27
CA THR A 71 -24.10 -17.35 -3.56
C THR A 71 -24.38 -18.18 -2.31
N ASP A 72 -23.39 -18.32 -1.43
CA ASP A 72 -23.46 -19.04 -0.16
C ASP A 72 -22.96 -18.10 0.95
N PRO A 73 -23.86 -17.35 1.61
CA PRO A 73 -23.49 -16.45 2.70
C PRO A 73 -22.78 -17.15 3.86
N ASP A 74 -23.04 -18.46 4.05
CA ASP A 74 -22.43 -19.27 5.09
C ASP A 74 -21.07 -19.86 4.66
N PHE A 75 -20.57 -19.54 3.47
CA PHE A 75 -19.33 -20.10 2.90
C PHE A 75 -18.16 -20.00 3.88
N LEU A 76 -17.95 -18.83 4.51
CA LEU A 76 -16.82 -18.61 5.42
C LEU A 76 -16.91 -19.47 6.70
N SER A 77 -18.11 -19.89 7.12
CA SER A 77 -18.27 -20.77 8.30
C SER A 77 -17.69 -22.17 8.07
N LYS A 78 -17.49 -22.56 6.80
CA LYS A 78 -16.98 -23.86 6.37
C LYS A 78 -15.47 -23.84 6.12
N VAL A 79 -14.83 -22.65 6.16
CA VAL A 79 -13.41 -22.48 5.88
C VAL A 79 -12.59 -22.71 7.15
N ILE A 80 -11.65 -23.66 7.08
CA ILE A 80 -10.63 -23.86 8.10
C ILE A 80 -9.29 -23.38 7.52
N THR A 81 -8.60 -22.49 8.23
CA THR A 81 -7.29 -21.95 7.83
C THR A 81 -6.25 -22.19 8.92
N GLY A 82 -5.00 -22.33 8.53
CA GLY A 82 -3.85 -22.44 9.42
C GLY A 82 -2.60 -21.97 8.68
N ASP A 83 -1.69 -21.33 9.42
CA ASP A 83 -0.37 -20.94 8.93
C ASP A 83 0.63 -21.03 10.10
N GLU A 84 1.91 -21.13 9.79
CA GLU A 84 2.96 -21.24 10.78
C GLU A 84 3.54 -19.87 11.10
N SER A 85 3.81 -19.61 12.37
CA SER A 85 4.46 -18.37 12.83
C SER A 85 5.60 -18.70 13.76
N TRP A 86 6.73 -18.03 13.56
CA TRP A 86 7.90 -18.17 14.41
C TRP A 86 7.64 -17.54 15.78
N CYS A 87 7.77 -18.34 16.84
CA CYS A 87 7.74 -17.85 18.22
C CYS A 87 9.17 -17.79 18.75
N TYR A 88 9.64 -16.60 19.11
CA TYR A 88 10.97 -16.43 19.70
C TYR A 88 10.91 -16.74 21.20
N GLY A 89 11.67 -17.73 21.65
CA GLY A 89 11.87 -18.00 23.07
C GLY A 89 12.97 -17.10 23.61
N TYR A 90 12.68 -16.33 24.66
CA TYR A 90 13.74 -15.69 25.43
C TYR A 90 14.25 -16.71 26.46
N GLU A 91 15.57 -16.93 26.51
CA GLU A 91 16.16 -17.61 27.66
C GLU A 91 16.00 -16.69 28.87
N THR A 92 15.12 -17.09 29.80
CA THR A 92 14.99 -16.48 31.13
C THR A 92 16.08 -16.95 32.07
#